data_AF-A0A9C9XPU9-F1
#
_entry.id   AF-A0A9C9XPU9-F1
#
_cell.length_a   1.000
_cell.length_b   1.000
_cell.length_c   1.000
_cell.angle_alpha   90.00
_cell.angle_beta   90.00
_cell.angle_gamma   90.00
#
_symmetry.space_group_name_H-M   'P 1'
#
loop_
_entity.id
_entity.type
_entity.pdbx_description
1 polymer ?
#
loop_
_entity_poly.entity_id
_entity_poly.type
_entity_poly.pdbx_seq_one_letter_code
_entity_poly.pdbx_strand_id
1 'polypeptide(L)'
;MKIKSKGMAFIAVLASSFLFVACANQQATDKKTEAKAGKTVTASAGTTTKSAAPAAAAEKKAVPEPAGVALYEKTPPPLKPVDCGRCHVSQFTALKKSKSKHRFDCKKCHTQFHVYNPLKKNYEKIMPKCQRCHGLKHGAAFPHCLQCHQNPHSPLNIPFAQVEKKIKGKNGKPVVSCAVCHLKEGTEFAKYPTKHNVEVNCQGCHADKHGYIPSCLDCHEPHVEGMVFKDCLVCHSPHSALRIKKYPEDTANKICGSCHTTEYKHLQTNHTKHSELHCATCHVKHGQIPKCQQCHGLPHSKALHKRFPNCLTCHKDPHNLPVNRKK
;
A
#
# COMPACT_ATOMS: atom_id res chain seq x y z
N MET A 1 -7.57 -37.53 -22.64
CA MET A 1 -7.12 -37.25 -24.02
C MET A 1 -5.69 -36.72 -23.96
N LYS A 2 -4.70 -37.48 -24.48
CA LYS A 2 -3.27 -37.13 -24.45
C LYS A 2 -2.94 -36.20 -25.62
N ILE A 3 -2.43 -35.00 -25.35
CA ILE A 3 -1.92 -34.08 -26.38
C ILE A 3 -0.40 -34.26 -26.49
N LYS A 4 0.05 -34.58 -27.70
CA LYS A 4 1.45 -34.77 -28.08
C LYS A 4 2.17 -33.42 -28.17
N SER A 5 3.29 -33.29 -27.46
CA SER A 5 4.27 -32.22 -27.65
C SER A 5 5.09 -32.50 -28.92
N LYS A 6 5.10 -31.56 -29.87
CA LYS A 6 6.03 -31.55 -31.01
C LYS A 6 7.15 -30.58 -30.68
N GLY A 7 8.38 -31.12 -30.70
CA GLY A 7 9.61 -30.38 -30.45
C GLY A 7 9.87 -29.30 -31.51
N MET A 8 10.40 -28.18 -31.06
CA MET A 8 10.81 -27.05 -31.87
C MET A 8 12.33 -26.94 -31.76
N ALA A 9 13.01 -27.14 -32.88
CA ALA A 9 14.46 -27.07 -32.99
C ALA A 9 14.92 -25.60 -32.86
N PHE A 10 15.86 -25.35 -31.95
CA PHE A 10 16.55 -24.06 -31.84
C PHE A 10 17.77 -24.05 -32.76
N ILE A 11 17.76 -23.16 -33.75
CA ILE A 11 18.91 -22.80 -34.57
C ILE A 11 19.79 -21.86 -33.74
N ALA A 12 21.01 -22.30 -33.42
CA ALA A 12 22.01 -21.48 -32.74
C ALA A 12 22.71 -20.57 -33.76
N VAL A 13 22.55 -19.25 -33.60
CA VAL A 13 23.34 -18.25 -34.32
C VAL A 13 24.52 -17.84 -33.44
N LEU A 14 25.72 -18.25 -33.88
CA LEU A 14 27.01 -17.79 -33.40
C LEU A 14 27.20 -16.32 -33.78
N ALA A 15 27.42 -15.44 -32.79
CA ALA A 15 27.88 -14.08 -33.01
C ALA A 15 29.26 -13.92 -32.37
N SER A 16 30.24 -13.76 -33.26
CA SER A 16 31.68 -13.68 -33.01
C SER A 16 32.08 -12.40 -32.29
N SER A 17 32.93 -12.56 -31.28
CA SER A 17 33.63 -11.50 -30.56
C SER A 17 34.67 -10.81 -31.45
N PHE A 18 34.55 -9.50 -31.65
CA PHE A 18 35.63 -8.67 -32.19
C PHE A 18 36.22 -7.78 -31.08
N LEU A 19 37.54 -7.85 -30.98
CA LEU A 19 38.43 -7.10 -30.10
C LEU A 19 38.91 -5.79 -30.76
N PHE A 20 39.37 -4.86 -29.91
CA PHE A 20 40.10 -3.59 -30.17
C PHE A 20 39.23 -2.46 -30.76
N VAL A 21 39.27 -1.21 -30.24
CA VAL A 21 40.44 -0.33 -30.13
C VAL A 21 40.29 0.63 -28.94
N ALA A 22 41.41 0.86 -28.26
CA ALA A 22 41.59 1.87 -27.22
C ALA A 22 41.81 3.26 -27.85
N CYS A 23 41.15 4.29 -27.29
CA CYS A 23 41.58 5.68 -27.45
C CYS A 23 41.83 6.29 -26.07
N ALA A 24 43.11 6.45 -25.74
CA ALA A 24 43.57 7.42 -24.77
C ALA A 24 43.58 8.80 -25.43
N ASN A 25 43.17 9.86 -24.73
CA ASN A 25 43.96 11.09 -24.80
C ASN A 25 43.81 12.05 -23.60
N GLN A 26 44.98 12.39 -23.06
CA GLN A 26 45.45 13.59 -22.36
C GLN A 26 44.61 14.26 -21.25
N GLN A 27 45.04 14.01 -20.02
CA GLN A 27 44.98 14.97 -18.92
C GLN A 27 46.30 15.75 -18.88
N ALA A 28 46.21 17.07 -19.01
CA ALA A 28 47.30 18.00 -18.75
C ALA A 28 47.49 18.13 -17.23
N THR A 29 48.73 17.94 -16.80
CA THR A 29 49.23 18.18 -15.45
C THR A 29 49.41 19.67 -15.23
N ASP A 30 48.98 20.20 -14.07
CA ASP A 30 49.61 21.39 -13.51
C ASP A 30 49.71 21.32 -11.98
N LYS A 31 50.84 21.85 -11.52
CA LYS A 31 51.53 21.56 -10.27
C LYS A 31 50.79 22.05 -9.03
N LYS A 32 50.79 21.18 -8.01
CA LYS A 32 50.58 21.52 -6.60
C LYS A 32 51.84 22.23 -6.08
N THR A 33 51.67 23.44 -5.53
CA THR A 33 52.62 24.00 -4.56
C THR A 33 51.82 24.40 -3.32
N GLU A 34 52.03 23.65 -2.24
CA GLU A 34 51.45 23.89 -0.92
C GLU A 34 52.27 24.98 -0.20
N ALA A 35 51.59 25.99 0.36
CA ALA A 35 52.18 26.91 1.33
C ALA A 35 51.29 26.98 2.57
N LYS A 36 51.88 26.61 3.70
CA LYS A 36 51.30 26.56 5.05
C LYS A 36 50.85 27.94 5.53
N ALA A 37 49.67 27.99 6.16
CA ALA A 37 49.22 29.10 6.98
C ALA A 37 49.86 29.01 8.38
N GLY A 38 50.54 30.09 8.79
CA GLY A 38 51.08 30.29 10.12
C GLY A 38 50.46 31.51 10.80
N LYS A 39 49.88 31.26 11.98
CA LYS A 39 49.77 32.08 13.20
C LYS A 39 49.40 33.59 13.16
N THR A 40 48.48 33.89 14.07
CA THR A 40 47.88 35.19 14.45
C THR A 40 48.75 35.99 15.44
N VAL A 41 48.44 37.30 15.52
CA VAL A 41 48.69 38.34 16.57
C VAL A 41 50.16 38.79 16.76
N THR A 42 50.56 40.07 16.89
CA THR A 42 50.03 41.26 17.61
C THR A 42 50.65 42.59 17.12
N ALA A 43 49.88 43.69 17.26
CA ALA A 43 50.23 45.07 17.68
C ALA A 43 51.45 45.82 17.10
N SER A 44 51.26 47.06 16.63
CA SER A 44 51.30 48.27 17.47
C SER A 44 51.27 49.54 16.61
N ALA A 45 50.70 50.59 17.20
CA ALA A 45 50.48 51.92 16.67
C ALA A 45 51.76 52.76 16.54
N GLY A 46 51.66 53.79 15.68
CA GLY A 46 52.51 54.98 15.72
C GLY A 46 52.92 55.44 14.33
N THR A 47 52.36 56.56 13.86
CA THR A 47 53.13 57.80 13.57
C THR A 47 52.23 58.83 12.88
N THR A 48 52.14 59.97 13.58
CA THR A 48 51.81 61.35 13.18
C THR A 48 51.45 61.65 11.72
N THR A 49 50.31 62.32 11.54
CA THR A 49 50.05 63.16 10.35
C THR A 49 49.61 64.56 10.77
N LYS A 50 50.38 65.52 10.25
CA LYS A 50 50.19 66.97 10.30
C LYS A 50 48.76 67.39 9.94
N SER A 51 48.30 68.41 10.66
CA SER A 51 47.13 69.22 10.34
C SER A 51 47.24 69.84 8.94
N ALA A 52 46.22 69.64 8.11
CA ALA A 52 45.99 70.36 6.87
C ALA A 52 44.60 71.02 6.95
N ALA A 53 44.56 72.30 6.60
CA ALA A 53 43.38 73.16 6.60
C ALA A 53 42.28 72.66 5.65
N PRO A 54 41.00 73.01 5.87
CA PRO A 54 39.86 72.36 5.25
C PRO A 54 39.69 72.74 3.77
N ALA A 55 39.57 71.72 2.92
CA ALA A 55 39.08 71.88 1.56
C ALA A 55 37.58 72.20 1.60
N ALA A 56 37.18 73.25 0.89
CA ALA A 56 35.79 73.66 0.72
C ALA A 56 34.95 72.49 0.20
N ALA A 57 33.89 72.17 0.94
CA ALA A 57 32.92 71.15 0.56
C ALA A 57 32.15 71.62 -0.69
N ALA A 58 32.42 70.96 -1.82
CA ALA A 58 31.54 71.05 -2.97
C ALA A 58 30.18 70.44 -2.59
N GLU A 59 29.14 71.28 -2.63
CA GLU A 59 27.76 70.92 -2.34
C GLU A 59 27.29 69.89 -3.38
N LYS A 60 27.22 68.62 -2.98
CA LYS A 60 26.66 67.57 -3.82
C LYS A 60 25.17 67.83 -3.99
N LYS A 61 24.76 68.30 -5.16
CA LYS A 61 23.34 68.35 -5.56
C LYS A 61 22.70 66.99 -5.32
N ALA A 62 21.65 66.97 -4.50
CA ALA A 62 20.87 65.77 -4.22
C ALA A 62 20.31 65.22 -5.55
N VAL A 63 20.65 63.96 -5.85
CA VAL A 63 20.00 63.22 -6.94
C VAL A 63 18.55 63.01 -6.52
N PRO A 64 17.55 63.39 -7.33
CA PRO A 64 16.15 63.14 -7.00
C PRO A 64 15.93 61.65 -6.78
N GLU A 65 15.21 61.29 -5.72
CA GLU A 65 14.88 59.89 -5.47
C GLU A 65 14.18 59.28 -6.69
N PRO A 66 14.59 58.07 -7.11
CA PRO A 66 13.95 57.41 -8.23
C PRO A 66 12.45 57.22 -7.95
N ALA A 67 11.61 57.54 -8.93
CA ALA A 67 10.17 57.37 -8.80
C ALA A 67 9.83 55.92 -8.36
N GLY A 68 9.17 55.78 -7.21
CA GLY A 68 8.77 54.48 -6.66
C GLY A 68 9.34 54.12 -5.29
N VAL A 69 10.18 54.96 -4.65
CA VAL A 69 10.64 54.69 -3.26
C VAL A 69 9.47 54.49 -2.29
N ALA A 70 8.41 55.28 -2.44
CA ALA A 70 7.18 55.17 -1.65
C ALA A 70 6.51 53.77 -1.70
N LEU A 71 6.79 52.96 -2.73
CA LEU A 71 6.27 51.59 -2.85
C LEU A 71 6.88 50.63 -1.80
N TYR A 72 7.99 51.00 -1.19
CA TYR A 72 8.73 50.18 -0.22
C TYR A 72 8.56 50.62 1.23
N GLU A 73 7.79 51.68 1.48
CA GLU A 73 7.56 52.21 2.84
C GLU A 73 6.68 51.31 3.71
N LYS A 74 5.87 50.44 3.08
CA LYS A 74 4.95 49.54 3.79
C LYS A 74 5.58 48.19 4.02
N THR A 75 5.49 47.70 5.26
CA THR A 75 5.82 46.31 5.57
C THR A 75 4.79 45.37 4.93
N PRO A 76 5.21 44.42 4.07
CA PRO A 76 4.27 43.52 3.41
C PRO A 76 3.62 42.58 4.43
N PRO A 77 2.29 42.32 4.34
CA PRO A 77 1.61 41.39 5.22
C PRO A 77 2.12 39.96 5.01
N PRO A 78 1.97 39.06 6.00
CA PRO A 78 2.35 37.66 5.85
C PRO A 78 1.62 36.98 4.69
N LEU A 79 2.35 36.19 3.91
CA LEU A 79 1.78 35.45 2.78
C LEU A 79 0.65 34.52 3.24
N LYS A 80 -0.45 34.54 2.50
CA LYS A 80 -1.55 33.58 2.58
C LYS A 80 -1.29 32.42 1.60
N PRO A 81 -1.90 31.24 1.80
CA PRO A 81 -1.71 30.11 0.88
C PRO A 81 -2.03 30.42 -0.59
N VAL A 82 -3.01 31.30 -0.85
CA VAL A 82 -3.35 31.74 -2.21
C VAL A 82 -2.23 32.55 -2.87
N ASP A 83 -1.45 33.30 -2.09
CA ASP A 83 -0.32 34.08 -2.61
C ASP A 83 0.81 33.15 -3.06
N CYS A 84 1.05 32.06 -2.32
CA CYS A 84 1.96 31.00 -2.75
C CYS A 84 1.49 30.35 -4.07
N GLY A 85 0.17 30.21 -4.24
CA GLY A 85 -0.45 29.63 -5.44
C GLY A 85 -0.26 30.45 -6.72
N ARG A 86 0.06 31.75 -6.61
CA ARG A 86 0.36 32.61 -7.77
C ARG A 86 1.61 32.15 -8.53
N CYS A 87 2.59 31.59 -7.83
CA CYS A 87 3.84 31.07 -8.43
C CYS A 87 3.89 29.54 -8.41
N HIS A 88 3.39 28.90 -7.35
CA HIS A 88 3.36 27.43 -7.22
C HIS A 88 2.04 26.85 -7.73
N VAL A 89 1.64 27.25 -8.94
CA VAL A 89 0.33 26.92 -9.53
C VAL A 89 0.08 25.42 -9.57
N SER A 90 1.07 24.62 -9.97
CA SER A 90 0.95 23.16 -10.07
C SER A 90 0.66 22.52 -8.71
N GLN A 91 1.42 22.89 -7.68
CA GLN A 91 1.28 22.34 -6.32
C GLN A 91 -0.02 22.80 -5.66
N PHE A 92 -0.36 24.07 -5.82
CA PHE A 92 -1.61 24.63 -5.32
C PHE A 92 -2.83 23.99 -5.98
N THR A 93 -2.80 23.82 -7.31
CA THR A 93 -3.87 23.15 -8.07
C THR A 93 -3.98 21.68 -7.69
N ALA A 94 -2.86 20.98 -7.55
CA ALA A 94 -2.83 19.59 -7.10
C ALA A 94 -3.45 19.44 -5.70
N LEU A 95 -3.09 20.31 -4.76
CA LEU A 95 -3.68 20.32 -3.42
C LEU A 95 -5.18 20.63 -3.44
N LYS A 96 -5.61 21.59 -4.26
CA LYS A 96 -7.04 21.94 -4.43
C LYS A 96 -7.86 20.76 -4.92
N LYS A 97 -7.34 20.02 -5.91
CA LYS A 97 -8.00 18.84 -6.49
C LYS A 97 -7.87 17.59 -5.60
N SER A 98 -6.81 17.49 -4.80
CA SER A 98 -6.58 16.33 -3.95
C SER A 98 -7.54 16.28 -2.76
N LYS A 99 -7.84 15.07 -2.29
CA LYS A 99 -8.46 14.83 -0.97
C LYS A 99 -7.40 14.67 0.13
N SER A 100 -6.19 15.20 -0.08
CA SER A 100 -5.05 15.03 0.83
C SER A 100 -5.26 15.80 2.14
N LYS A 101 -4.89 15.18 3.27
CA LYS A 101 -4.85 15.85 4.57
C LYS A 101 -3.75 16.92 4.67
N HIS A 102 -2.81 16.96 3.71
CA HIS A 102 -1.79 18.01 3.64
C HIS A 102 -2.29 19.34 3.04
N ARG A 103 -3.60 19.45 2.78
CA ARG A 103 -4.25 20.71 2.40
C ARG A 103 -4.44 21.62 3.63
N PHE A 104 -3.33 22.10 4.19
CA PHE A 104 -3.26 23.07 5.29
C PHE A 104 -2.32 24.23 4.95
N ASP A 105 -2.21 25.23 5.83
CA ASP A 105 -1.34 26.40 5.63
C ASP A 105 0.12 25.98 5.34
N CYS A 106 0.64 26.39 4.18
CA CYS A 106 1.99 26.08 3.71
C CYS A 106 3.07 26.36 4.77
N LYS A 107 2.89 27.41 5.60
CA LYS A 107 3.81 27.82 6.67
C LYS A 107 3.93 26.82 7.81
N LYS A 108 2.95 25.90 7.95
CA LYS A 108 3.02 24.81 8.95
C LYS A 108 4.04 23.72 8.57
N CYS A 109 4.43 23.67 7.30
CA CYS A 109 5.47 22.77 6.81
C CYS A 109 6.72 23.54 6.39
N HIS A 110 6.57 24.52 5.51
CA HIS A 110 7.66 25.37 5.02
C HIS A 110 7.93 26.51 5.99
N THR A 111 9.12 26.54 6.58
CA THR A 111 9.54 27.60 7.51
C THR A 111 10.48 28.62 6.85
N GLN A 112 10.95 28.34 5.65
CA GLN A 112 11.80 29.20 4.85
C GLN A 112 11.24 29.29 3.43
N PHE A 113 11.30 30.48 2.82
CA PHE A 113 10.70 30.77 1.53
C PHE A 113 11.71 31.47 0.63
N HIS A 114 11.67 31.20 -0.68
CA HIS A 114 12.56 31.78 -1.69
C HIS A 114 14.07 31.59 -1.41
N VAL A 115 14.44 30.55 -0.66
CA VAL A 115 15.83 30.21 -0.33
C VAL A 115 16.47 29.19 -1.28
N TYR A 116 15.69 28.63 -2.23
CA TYR A 116 16.22 27.69 -3.21
C TYR A 116 17.13 28.42 -4.21
N ASN A 117 18.33 27.88 -4.41
CA ASN A 117 19.28 28.38 -5.39
C ASN A 117 19.79 27.19 -6.22
N PRO A 118 19.48 27.15 -7.54
CA PRO A 118 19.93 26.08 -8.43
C PRO A 118 21.45 25.87 -8.44
N LEU A 119 22.25 26.95 -8.35
CA LEU A 119 23.71 26.89 -8.32
C LEU A 119 24.22 26.20 -7.04
N LYS A 120 23.51 26.38 -5.92
CA LYS A 120 23.86 25.77 -4.63
C LYS A 120 23.30 24.35 -4.47
N LYS A 121 22.42 23.90 -5.38
CA LYS A 121 21.73 22.58 -5.32
C LYS A 121 21.16 22.28 -3.93
N ASN A 122 20.65 23.29 -3.22
CA ASN A 122 20.38 23.21 -1.79
C ASN A 122 19.00 22.60 -1.44
N TYR A 123 18.27 22.05 -2.41
CA TYR A 123 16.88 21.60 -2.25
C TYR A 123 16.69 20.61 -1.09
N GLU A 124 17.48 19.54 -1.03
CA GLU A 124 17.34 18.50 0.01
C GLU A 124 17.57 19.02 1.43
N LYS A 125 18.40 20.06 1.58
CA LYS A 125 18.73 20.70 2.85
C LYS A 125 17.60 21.61 3.33
N ILE A 126 16.94 22.32 2.43
CA ILE A 126 15.90 23.31 2.75
C ILE A 126 14.50 22.69 2.81
N MET A 127 14.29 21.49 2.26
CA MET A 127 12.98 20.84 2.30
C MET A 127 12.62 20.33 3.71
N PRO A 128 11.40 20.62 4.20
CA PRO A 128 10.93 20.13 5.49
C PRO A 128 10.99 18.59 5.59
N LYS A 129 11.42 18.10 6.74
CA LYS A 129 11.47 16.65 7.01
C LYS A 129 10.10 16.15 7.46
N CYS A 130 9.61 15.09 6.81
CA CYS A 130 8.30 14.48 7.10
C CYS A 130 8.18 14.02 8.58
N GLN A 131 9.32 13.59 9.15
CA GLN A 131 9.43 13.07 10.51
C GLN A 131 9.01 14.09 11.57
N ARG A 132 9.04 15.40 11.27
CA ARG A 132 8.59 16.47 12.18
C ARG A 132 7.13 16.28 12.62
N CYS A 133 6.29 15.65 11.79
CA CYS A 133 4.90 15.39 12.11
C CYS A 133 4.54 13.90 12.08
N HIS A 134 5.19 13.10 11.22
CA HIS A 134 4.77 11.71 10.97
C HIS A 134 5.63 10.65 11.67
N GLY A 135 6.80 10.99 12.20
CA GLY A 135 7.77 10.00 12.69
C GLY A 135 8.15 8.96 11.62
N LEU A 136 8.51 7.75 12.04
CA LEU A 136 8.83 6.62 11.15
C LEU A 136 7.68 5.60 11.12
N LYS A 137 6.63 5.88 10.34
CA LYS A 137 5.42 5.04 10.28
C LYS A 137 5.67 3.60 9.80
N HIS A 138 6.72 3.37 9.01
CA HIS A 138 7.11 2.05 8.50
C HIS A 138 8.39 1.51 9.18
N GLY A 139 8.80 2.11 10.30
CA GLY A 139 10.04 1.77 11.01
C GLY A 139 11.30 2.26 10.29
N ALA A 140 12.45 1.87 10.85
CA ALA A 140 13.77 2.31 10.36
C ALA A 140 14.18 1.66 9.02
N ALA A 141 13.49 0.58 8.61
CA ALA A 141 13.77 -0.13 7.37
C ALA A 141 13.37 0.66 6.10
N PHE A 142 12.51 1.68 6.23
CA PHE A 142 12.04 2.51 5.12
C PHE A 142 12.27 4.01 5.37
N PRO A 143 13.53 4.47 5.51
CA PRO A 143 13.82 5.85 5.88
C PRO A 143 13.66 6.83 4.70
N HIS A 144 13.70 6.35 3.45
CA HIS A 144 13.63 7.17 2.25
C HIS A 144 12.19 7.37 1.76
N CYS A 145 11.40 8.17 2.49
CA CYS A 145 9.95 8.32 2.28
C CYS A 145 9.56 8.65 0.82
N LEU A 146 10.31 9.52 0.15
CA LEU A 146 10.01 9.99 -1.21
C LEU A 146 10.26 8.95 -2.30
N GLN A 147 10.89 7.82 -1.99
CA GLN A 147 10.98 6.70 -2.95
C GLN A 147 9.59 6.17 -3.34
N CYS A 148 8.65 6.21 -2.40
CA CYS A 148 7.26 5.79 -2.62
C CYS A 148 6.30 6.99 -2.59
N HIS A 149 6.43 7.86 -1.59
CA HIS A 149 5.57 9.05 -1.43
C HIS A 149 6.05 10.22 -2.30
N GLN A 150 6.02 10.06 -3.62
CA GLN A 150 6.66 10.99 -4.56
C GLN A 150 6.16 12.44 -4.46
N ASN A 151 4.91 12.62 -4.04
CA ASN A 151 4.33 13.94 -3.83
C ASN A 151 4.16 14.21 -2.33
N PRO A 152 4.99 15.08 -1.70
CA PRO A 152 4.85 15.40 -0.28
C PRO A 152 3.56 16.16 0.05
N HIS A 153 2.87 16.74 -0.94
CA HIS A 153 1.57 17.39 -0.78
C HIS A 153 0.39 16.41 -0.91
N SER A 154 0.62 15.22 -1.48
CA SER A 154 -0.36 14.13 -1.53
C SER A 154 0.32 12.78 -1.31
N PRO A 155 0.91 12.52 -0.11
CA PRO A 155 1.77 11.35 0.10
C PRO A 155 1.09 10.01 -0.13
N LEU A 156 -0.22 9.92 0.09
CA LEU A 156 -1.00 8.68 -0.10
C LEU A 156 -1.34 8.41 -1.57
N ASN A 157 -1.09 9.36 -2.47
CA ASN A 157 -1.21 9.12 -3.91
C ASN A 157 0.09 8.51 -4.42
N ILE A 158 0.25 7.21 -4.19
CA ILE A 158 1.43 6.43 -4.59
C ILE A 158 1.12 5.77 -5.95
N PRO A 159 1.85 6.11 -7.02
CA PRO A 159 1.65 5.46 -8.31
C PRO A 159 2.03 3.98 -8.25
N PHE A 160 1.23 3.12 -8.85
CA PHE A 160 1.44 1.67 -8.83
C PHE A 160 2.82 1.26 -9.41
N ALA A 161 3.23 1.92 -10.49
CA ALA A 161 4.55 1.74 -11.09
C ALA A 161 5.74 2.03 -10.14
N GLN A 162 5.54 2.73 -9.02
CA GLN A 162 6.60 2.92 -8.02
C GLN A 162 6.67 1.78 -7.01
N VAL A 163 5.54 1.16 -6.66
CA VAL A 163 5.51 0.02 -5.72
C VAL A 163 5.96 -1.27 -6.38
N GLU A 164 5.81 -1.40 -7.69
CA GLU A 164 6.28 -2.57 -8.45
C GLU A 164 7.78 -2.56 -8.77
N LYS A 165 8.46 -1.42 -8.59
CA LYS A 165 9.90 -1.32 -8.88
C LYS A 165 10.70 -2.23 -7.96
N LYS A 166 11.45 -3.14 -8.57
CA LYS A 166 12.50 -3.90 -7.89
C LYS A 166 13.65 -2.94 -7.54
N ILE A 167 13.95 -2.76 -6.26
CA ILE A 167 15.18 -2.08 -5.82
C ILE A 167 16.18 -3.18 -5.43
N LYS A 168 17.49 -2.92 -5.46
CA LYS A 168 18.52 -3.93 -5.17
C LYS A 168 18.59 -4.20 -3.66
N GLY A 169 17.75 -5.11 -3.15
CA GLY A 169 17.97 -5.75 -1.85
C GLY A 169 18.98 -6.89 -1.96
N LYS A 170 19.57 -7.33 -0.84
CA LYS A 170 20.64 -8.36 -0.76
C LYS A 170 20.36 -9.67 -1.54
N ASN A 171 19.09 -9.95 -1.87
CA ASN A 171 18.66 -11.19 -2.52
C ASN A 171 17.90 -10.97 -3.86
N GLY A 172 17.96 -9.78 -4.48
CA GLY A 172 17.34 -9.51 -5.79
C GLY A 172 15.80 -9.55 -5.84
N LYS A 173 15.12 -9.64 -4.69
CA LYS A 173 13.65 -9.63 -4.57
C LYS A 173 13.09 -8.19 -4.62
N PRO A 174 11.83 -7.99 -5.04
CA PRO A 174 11.17 -6.67 -5.00
C PRO A 174 11.28 -6.05 -3.59
N VAL A 175 11.54 -4.75 -3.52
CA VAL A 175 12.02 -4.11 -2.27
C VAL A 175 10.94 -3.72 -1.30
N VAL A 176 9.71 -3.56 -1.77
CA VAL A 176 8.55 -3.36 -0.90
C VAL A 176 7.58 -4.49 -1.17
N SER A 177 7.43 -5.40 -0.21
CA SER A 177 6.28 -6.29 -0.22
C SER A 177 5.03 -5.44 0.03
N CYS A 178 3.93 -5.69 -0.67
CA CYS A 178 2.64 -5.05 -0.41
C CYS A 178 2.29 -5.10 1.09
N ALA A 179 2.68 -6.18 1.77
CA ALA A 179 2.52 -6.42 3.20
C ALA A 179 3.20 -5.39 4.12
N VAL A 180 4.20 -4.63 3.63
CA VAL A 180 4.82 -3.54 4.41
C VAL A 180 3.80 -2.46 4.73
N CYS A 181 2.92 -2.16 3.78
CA CYS A 181 1.85 -1.17 3.93
C CYS A 181 0.52 -1.84 4.31
N HIS A 182 0.23 -3.00 3.71
CA HIS A 182 -0.96 -3.82 3.90
C HIS A 182 -0.70 -4.96 4.90
N LEU A 183 -0.33 -4.60 6.13
CA LEU A 183 0.13 -5.56 7.13
C LEU A 183 -0.92 -6.61 7.48
N LYS A 184 -2.19 -6.20 7.53
CA LYS A 184 -3.31 -7.10 7.84
C LYS A 184 -3.42 -8.18 6.77
N GLU A 185 -3.43 -7.78 5.51
CA GLU A 185 -3.56 -8.65 4.34
C GLU A 185 -2.33 -9.57 4.21
N GLY A 186 -1.13 -9.01 4.39
CA GLY A 186 0.12 -9.79 4.40
C GLY A 186 0.16 -10.84 5.51
N THR A 187 -0.32 -10.48 6.71
CA THR A 187 -0.39 -11.39 7.85
C THR A 187 -1.44 -12.48 7.64
N GLU A 188 -2.58 -12.13 7.04
CA GLU A 188 -3.63 -13.11 6.69
C GLU A 188 -3.10 -14.16 5.70
N PHE A 189 -2.44 -13.72 4.62
CA PHE A 189 -1.81 -14.64 3.66
C PHE A 189 -0.71 -15.49 4.27
N ALA A 190 0.13 -14.91 5.15
CA ALA A 190 1.18 -15.66 5.83
C ALA A 190 0.61 -16.73 6.78
N LYS A 191 -0.52 -16.42 7.45
CA LYS A 191 -1.19 -17.34 8.37
C LYS A 191 -1.98 -18.44 7.66
N TYR A 192 -2.52 -18.15 6.47
CA TYR A 192 -3.41 -19.05 5.73
C TYR A 192 -2.97 -19.19 4.26
N PRO A 193 -1.87 -19.91 3.99
CA PRO A 193 -1.35 -20.06 2.65
C PRO A 193 -2.33 -20.83 1.73
N THR A 194 -2.44 -20.38 0.48
CA THR A 194 -3.22 -20.98 -0.60
C THR A 194 -2.49 -20.77 -1.93
N LYS A 195 -2.93 -21.32 -3.06
CA LYS A 195 -2.27 -21.02 -4.35
C LYS A 195 -2.15 -19.53 -4.66
N HIS A 196 -3.05 -18.70 -4.13
CA HIS A 196 -2.97 -17.24 -4.28
C HIS A 196 -1.71 -16.62 -3.66
N ASN A 197 -1.16 -17.16 -2.57
CA ASN A 197 0.03 -16.57 -1.94
C ASN A 197 1.34 -17.16 -2.46
N VAL A 198 1.34 -18.39 -2.99
CA VAL A 198 2.55 -19.06 -3.49
C VAL A 198 2.75 -18.93 -5.01
N GLU A 199 1.67 -18.90 -5.80
CA GLU A 199 1.73 -18.89 -7.27
C GLU A 199 1.28 -17.53 -7.85
N VAL A 200 0.14 -16.99 -7.38
CA VAL A 200 -0.45 -15.77 -7.98
C VAL A 200 0.15 -14.49 -7.44
N ASN A 201 0.44 -14.43 -6.13
CA ASN A 201 0.90 -13.28 -5.35
C ASN A 201 -0.03 -12.03 -5.41
N CYS A 202 0.35 -10.95 -4.72
CA CYS A 202 -0.50 -9.75 -4.57
C CYS A 202 -0.80 -9.09 -5.92
N GLN A 203 0.23 -8.93 -6.77
CA GLN A 203 0.11 -8.27 -8.07
C GLN A 203 -0.57 -9.13 -9.13
N GLY A 204 -0.59 -10.46 -8.99
CA GLY A 204 -1.38 -11.32 -9.89
C GLY A 204 -2.89 -11.10 -9.78
N CYS A 205 -3.34 -10.43 -8.72
CA CYS A 205 -4.73 -10.05 -8.50
C CYS A 205 -4.89 -8.52 -8.57
N HIS A 206 -4.05 -7.78 -7.85
CA HIS A 206 -4.08 -6.31 -7.80
C HIS A 206 -3.14 -5.69 -8.85
N ALA A 207 -3.43 -5.86 -10.14
CA ALA A 207 -2.51 -5.51 -11.24
C ALA A 207 -2.67 -4.10 -11.84
N ASP A 208 -3.85 -3.47 -11.71
CA ASP A 208 -4.16 -2.28 -12.54
C ASP A 208 -3.62 -0.96 -11.97
N LYS A 209 -4.05 -0.64 -10.76
CA LYS A 209 -3.71 0.59 -10.06
C LYS A 209 -3.74 0.36 -8.57
N HIS A 210 -2.93 1.11 -7.84
CA HIS A 210 -2.95 1.05 -6.38
C HIS A 210 -4.35 1.41 -5.87
N GLY A 211 -4.93 0.52 -5.04
CA GLY A 211 -6.31 0.64 -4.56
C GLY A 211 -7.37 0.00 -5.45
N TYR A 212 -6.99 -0.62 -6.58
CA TYR A 212 -7.89 -1.49 -7.34
C TYR A 212 -8.21 -2.76 -6.54
N ILE A 213 -9.48 -3.13 -6.50
CA ILE A 213 -9.98 -4.37 -5.87
C ILE A 213 -10.56 -5.23 -6.99
N PRO A 214 -9.87 -6.32 -7.39
CA PRO A 214 -10.31 -7.24 -8.43
C PRO A 214 -11.47 -8.12 -7.95
N SER A 215 -12.17 -8.75 -8.90
CA SER A 215 -13.22 -9.70 -8.61
C SER A 215 -12.64 -11.12 -8.52
N CYS A 216 -13.14 -11.95 -7.62
CA CYS A 216 -12.83 -13.39 -7.64
C CYS A 216 -13.25 -14.05 -8.95
N LEU A 217 -14.32 -13.52 -9.57
CA LEU A 217 -14.91 -14.07 -10.79
C LEU A 217 -14.07 -13.81 -12.04
N ASP A 218 -12.99 -13.02 -11.93
CA ASP A 218 -12.05 -12.82 -13.04
C ASP A 218 -11.30 -14.13 -13.37
N CYS A 219 -11.22 -15.06 -12.40
CA CYS A 219 -10.54 -16.36 -12.54
C CYS A 219 -11.35 -17.56 -12.03
N HIS A 220 -12.39 -17.35 -11.23
CA HIS A 220 -13.17 -18.43 -10.60
C HIS A 220 -14.62 -18.43 -11.02
N GLU A 221 -15.14 -19.62 -11.35
CA GLU A 221 -16.56 -19.81 -11.57
C GLU A 221 -17.35 -19.78 -10.25
N PRO A 222 -18.59 -19.25 -10.26
CA PRO A 222 -19.45 -19.27 -9.09
C PRO A 222 -19.91 -20.70 -8.75
N HIS A 223 -20.20 -20.94 -7.47
CA HIS A 223 -20.74 -22.24 -7.03
C HIS A 223 -22.20 -22.47 -7.44
N VAL A 224 -22.96 -21.39 -7.63
CA VAL A 224 -24.37 -21.40 -8.04
C VAL A 224 -24.55 -20.36 -9.13
N GLU A 225 -25.34 -20.71 -10.15
CA GLU A 225 -25.68 -19.79 -11.23
C GLU A 225 -26.24 -18.46 -10.71
N GLY A 226 -25.76 -17.36 -11.28
CA GLY A 226 -26.18 -15.99 -10.93
C GLY A 226 -25.50 -15.39 -9.71
N MET A 227 -24.61 -16.10 -9.00
CA MET A 227 -23.82 -15.48 -7.93
C MET A 227 -22.86 -14.41 -8.48
N VAL A 228 -22.79 -13.29 -7.75
CA VAL A 228 -21.86 -12.20 -8.04
C VAL A 228 -20.75 -12.12 -6.99
N PHE A 229 -19.72 -11.33 -7.25
CA PHE A 229 -18.55 -11.17 -6.37
C PHE A 229 -18.92 -10.92 -4.89
N LYS A 230 -19.96 -10.12 -4.64
CA LYS A 230 -20.42 -9.81 -3.27
C LYS A 230 -20.90 -11.05 -2.53
N ASP A 231 -21.51 -12.01 -3.23
CA ASP A 231 -22.01 -13.25 -2.64
C ASP A 231 -20.86 -14.16 -2.21
N CYS A 232 -19.76 -14.17 -2.97
CA CYS A 232 -18.54 -14.90 -2.61
C CYS A 232 -18.01 -14.46 -1.24
N LEU A 233 -18.10 -13.15 -0.93
CA LEU A 233 -17.57 -12.56 0.31
C LEU A 233 -18.36 -12.92 1.57
N VAL A 234 -19.58 -13.45 1.42
CA VAL A 234 -20.38 -13.97 2.54
C VAL A 234 -19.64 -15.12 3.22
N CYS A 235 -19.07 -16.02 2.41
CA CYS A 235 -18.38 -17.21 2.89
C CYS A 235 -16.86 -17.04 2.84
N HIS A 236 -16.30 -16.42 1.80
CA HIS A 236 -14.87 -16.40 1.55
C HIS A 236 -14.20 -15.09 2.01
N SER A 237 -12.96 -15.21 2.48
CA SER A 237 -12.04 -14.08 2.65
C SER A 237 -11.15 -13.94 1.42
N PRO A 238 -10.95 -12.76 0.84
CA PRO A 238 -10.09 -12.60 -0.36
C PRO A 238 -8.66 -13.11 -0.17
N HIS A 239 -8.08 -12.94 1.02
CA HIS A 239 -6.70 -13.35 1.33
C HIS A 239 -6.61 -14.67 2.12
N SER A 240 -7.74 -15.35 2.34
CA SER A 240 -7.81 -16.66 2.99
C SER A 240 -9.02 -17.47 2.51
N ALA A 241 -9.22 -17.53 1.18
CA ALA A 241 -10.45 -18.02 0.57
C ALA A 241 -10.87 -19.43 1.03
N LEU A 242 -9.92 -20.32 1.32
CA LEU A 242 -10.24 -21.67 1.82
C LEU A 242 -10.84 -21.69 3.23
N ARG A 243 -10.75 -20.59 3.98
CA ARG A 243 -11.38 -20.44 5.28
C ARG A 243 -12.76 -19.85 5.12
N ILE A 244 -13.75 -20.74 5.08
CA ILE A 244 -15.16 -20.34 5.09
C ILE A 244 -15.47 -19.66 6.44
N LYS A 245 -15.91 -18.42 6.36
CA LYS A 245 -16.36 -17.58 7.48
C LYS A 245 -17.70 -18.10 8.00
N LYS A 246 -18.18 -17.47 9.07
CA LYS A 246 -19.56 -17.62 9.48
C LYS A 246 -20.47 -17.06 8.38
N TYR A 247 -21.52 -17.80 8.04
CA TYR A 247 -22.56 -17.39 7.11
C TYR A 247 -23.90 -17.16 7.85
N PRO A 248 -24.83 -16.41 7.25
CA PRO A 248 -26.16 -16.16 7.81
C PRO A 248 -26.97 -17.45 8.02
N GLU A 249 -27.86 -17.45 9.00
CA GLU A 249 -28.72 -18.61 9.31
C GLU A 249 -29.74 -18.91 8.19
N ASP A 250 -30.18 -17.87 7.49
CA ASP A 250 -31.10 -17.91 6.35
C ASP A 250 -30.41 -18.22 5.01
N THR A 251 -29.15 -18.70 5.05
CA THR A 251 -28.44 -19.13 3.84
C THR A 251 -29.22 -20.26 3.15
N ALA A 252 -29.62 -20.03 1.90
CA ALA A 252 -30.41 -20.98 1.14
C ALA A 252 -29.69 -22.35 0.97
N ASN A 253 -30.41 -23.45 1.19
CA ASN A 253 -29.84 -24.81 1.17
C ASN A 253 -29.18 -25.17 -0.15
N LYS A 254 -29.65 -24.63 -1.27
CA LYS A 254 -29.04 -24.82 -2.60
C LYS A 254 -27.58 -24.37 -2.66
N ILE A 255 -27.19 -23.39 -1.84
CA ILE A 255 -25.80 -22.90 -1.76
C ILE A 255 -24.91 -23.96 -1.09
N CYS A 256 -25.40 -24.62 -0.04
CA CYS A 256 -24.69 -25.75 0.56
C CYS A 256 -24.69 -26.96 -0.38
N GLY A 257 -25.81 -27.17 -1.09
CA GLY A 257 -26.01 -28.27 -2.04
C GLY A 257 -25.10 -28.25 -3.26
N SER A 258 -24.49 -27.10 -3.62
CA SER A 258 -23.48 -27.05 -4.69
C SER A 258 -22.24 -27.88 -4.37
N CYS A 259 -21.92 -28.06 -3.08
CA CYS A 259 -20.80 -28.88 -2.61
C CYS A 259 -21.28 -30.15 -1.90
N HIS A 260 -22.42 -30.10 -1.20
CA HIS A 260 -22.99 -31.19 -0.41
C HIS A 260 -24.22 -31.79 -1.09
N THR A 261 -24.03 -32.31 -2.30
CA THR A 261 -25.12 -32.78 -3.17
C THR A 261 -25.95 -33.92 -2.55
N THR A 262 -25.30 -34.86 -1.86
CA THR A 262 -25.97 -36.00 -1.23
C THR A 262 -26.92 -35.56 -0.12
N GLU A 263 -26.44 -34.79 0.84
CA GLU A 263 -27.24 -34.35 2.00
C GLU A 263 -28.37 -33.40 1.58
N TYR A 264 -28.08 -32.53 0.60
CA TYR A 264 -29.10 -31.67 0.01
C TYR A 264 -30.22 -32.51 -0.63
N LYS A 265 -29.86 -33.55 -1.40
CA LYS A 265 -30.84 -34.46 -2.01
C LYS A 265 -31.62 -35.26 -0.96
N HIS A 266 -30.97 -35.70 0.11
CA HIS A 266 -31.64 -36.38 1.23
C HIS A 266 -32.71 -35.48 1.84
N LEU A 267 -32.37 -34.23 2.19
CA LEU A 267 -33.35 -33.27 2.73
C LEU A 267 -34.50 -32.98 1.75
N GLN A 268 -34.20 -32.90 0.45
CA GLN A 268 -35.23 -32.66 -0.56
C GLN A 268 -36.20 -33.83 -0.73
N THR A 269 -35.76 -35.06 -0.50
CA THR A 269 -36.55 -36.29 -0.78
C THR A 269 -37.13 -36.95 0.45
N ASN A 270 -36.56 -36.69 1.62
CA ASN A 270 -37.05 -37.18 2.90
C ASN A 270 -37.76 -36.04 3.62
N HIS A 271 -39.10 -36.02 3.61
CA HIS A 271 -39.89 -34.94 4.20
C HIS A 271 -40.07 -35.16 5.71
N THR A 272 -39.21 -34.51 6.51
CA THR A 272 -39.35 -34.38 7.97
C THR A 272 -39.31 -32.91 8.37
N LYS A 273 -39.48 -32.61 9.68
CA LYS A 273 -39.31 -31.24 10.18
C LYS A 273 -37.91 -30.66 9.92
N HIS A 274 -36.87 -31.50 9.77
CA HIS A 274 -35.53 -31.02 9.42
C HIS A 274 -35.46 -30.50 7.98
N SER A 275 -36.31 -31.00 7.09
CA SER A 275 -36.35 -30.63 5.68
C SER A 275 -36.88 -29.22 5.44
N GLU A 276 -37.59 -28.66 6.42
CA GLU A 276 -38.08 -27.28 6.44
C GLU A 276 -37.01 -26.29 6.93
N LEU A 277 -35.90 -26.76 7.51
CA LEU A 277 -34.85 -25.91 8.06
C LEU A 277 -33.79 -25.56 7.03
N HIS A 278 -33.16 -24.41 7.24
CA HIS A 278 -31.93 -24.08 6.53
C HIS A 278 -30.77 -24.93 7.07
N CYS A 279 -29.85 -25.34 6.20
CA CYS A 279 -28.63 -26.04 6.61
C CYS A 279 -27.87 -25.22 7.67
N ALA A 280 -27.85 -23.89 7.50
CA ALA A 280 -27.18 -22.95 8.38
C ALA A 280 -27.85 -22.77 9.76
N THR A 281 -29.12 -23.15 9.93
CA THR A 281 -29.79 -23.21 11.24
C THR A 281 -29.07 -24.15 12.19
N CYS A 282 -28.69 -25.33 11.69
CA CYS A 282 -28.00 -26.34 12.49
C CYS A 282 -26.47 -26.21 12.36
N HIS A 283 -25.97 -25.99 11.14
CA HIS A 283 -24.56 -25.86 10.85
C HIS A 283 -24.12 -24.39 10.88
N VAL A 284 -24.11 -23.77 12.07
CA VAL A 284 -23.77 -22.35 12.24
C VAL A 284 -22.32 -21.97 11.90
N LYS A 285 -21.46 -22.98 11.69
CA LYS A 285 -20.08 -22.85 11.27
C LYS A 285 -19.75 -23.98 10.31
N HIS A 286 -19.05 -23.66 9.23
CA HIS A 286 -18.62 -24.67 8.27
C HIS A 286 -17.81 -25.79 8.93
N GLY A 287 -18.16 -27.04 8.63
CA GLY A 287 -17.50 -28.23 9.20
C GLY A 287 -17.91 -28.57 10.65
N GLN A 288 -18.82 -27.81 11.27
CA GLN A 288 -19.36 -28.15 12.58
C GLN A 288 -20.55 -29.10 12.43
N ILE A 289 -20.55 -30.21 13.17
CA ILE A 289 -21.73 -31.08 13.32
C ILE A 289 -22.35 -30.80 14.71
N PRO A 290 -23.59 -30.30 14.78
CA PRO A 290 -24.25 -30.02 16.05
C PRO A 290 -24.63 -31.30 16.79
N LYS A 291 -24.81 -31.19 18.11
CA LYS A 291 -25.32 -32.29 18.93
C LYS A 291 -26.84 -32.29 18.90
N CYS A 292 -27.48 -33.45 18.75
CA CYS A 292 -28.95 -33.57 18.73
C CYS A 292 -29.61 -32.93 19.96
N GLN A 293 -28.95 -33.03 21.13
CA GLN A 293 -29.44 -32.52 22.40
C GLN A 293 -29.57 -30.98 22.44
N GLN A 294 -28.95 -30.26 21.50
CA GLN A 294 -29.11 -28.80 21.40
C GLN A 294 -30.56 -28.39 21.10
N CYS A 295 -31.34 -29.28 20.48
CA CYS A 295 -32.77 -29.04 20.20
C CYS A 295 -33.68 -30.12 20.80
N HIS A 296 -33.24 -31.39 20.87
CA HIS A 296 -34.10 -32.51 21.23
C HIS A 296 -34.03 -32.93 22.70
N GLY A 297 -33.10 -32.40 23.50
CA GLY A 297 -32.85 -32.88 24.86
C GLY A 297 -32.60 -34.40 24.88
N LEU A 298 -33.23 -35.11 25.81
CA LEU A 298 -33.18 -36.57 25.94
C LEU A 298 -34.60 -37.15 25.86
N PRO A 299 -35.12 -37.45 24.66
CA PRO A 299 -36.53 -37.82 24.49
C PRO A 299 -36.85 -39.26 24.93
N HIS A 300 -35.84 -40.13 25.06
CA HIS A 300 -36.00 -41.50 25.53
C HIS A 300 -35.64 -41.68 27.02
N SER A 301 -35.93 -42.86 27.55
CA SER A 301 -35.59 -43.24 28.94
C SER A 301 -34.08 -43.20 29.20
N LYS A 302 -33.70 -42.96 30.46
CA LYS A 302 -32.29 -42.99 30.90
C LYS A 302 -31.60 -44.32 30.59
N ALA A 303 -32.31 -45.44 30.70
CA ALA A 303 -31.78 -46.76 30.37
C ALA A 303 -31.42 -46.89 28.89
N LEU A 304 -32.26 -46.35 27.98
CA LEU A 304 -31.98 -46.40 26.54
C LEU A 304 -30.75 -45.54 26.19
N HIS A 305 -30.66 -44.32 26.71
CA HIS A 305 -29.49 -43.47 26.47
C HIS A 305 -28.20 -44.02 27.11
N LYS A 306 -28.30 -44.76 28.23
CA LYS A 306 -27.16 -45.46 28.81
C LYS A 306 -26.67 -46.59 27.90
N ARG A 307 -27.58 -47.33 27.28
CA ARG A 307 -27.25 -48.45 26.37
C ARG A 307 -26.83 -47.96 24.98
N PHE A 308 -27.41 -46.87 24.49
CA PHE A 308 -27.17 -46.28 23.17
C PHE A 308 -26.87 -44.78 23.30
N PRO A 309 -25.63 -44.40 23.63
CA PRO A 309 -25.25 -43.00 23.82
C PRO A 309 -25.19 -42.21 22.51
N ASN A 310 -25.02 -42.88 21.36
CA ASN A 310 -25.04 -42.26 20.04
C ASN A 310 -26.45 -42.36 19.42
N CYS A 311 -27.10 -41.23 19.21
CA CYS A 311 -28.41 -41.13 18.60
C CYS A 311 -28.44 -41.74 17.18
N LEU A 312 -27.34 -41.64 16.44
CA LEU A 312 -27.25 -42.10 15.04
C LEU A 312 -27.27 -43.63 14.91
N THR A 313 -27.13 -44.39 16.00
CA THR A 313 -27.29 -45.85 15.96
C THR A 313 -28.67 -46.26 15.44
N CYS A 314 -29.71 -45.51 15.82
CA CYS A 314 -31.08 -45.77 15.38
C CYS A 314 -31.60 -44.68 14.43
N HIS A 315 -31.24 -43.41 14.67
CA HIS A 315 -31.70 -42.28 13.85
C HIS A 315 -30.90 -42.07 12.56
N LYS A 316 -29.83 -42.85 12.33
CA LYS A 316 -29.01 -42.99 11.11
C LYS A 316 -28.43 -41.70 10.53
N ASP A 317 -29.29 -40.79 10.06
CA ASP A 317 -28.93 -39.55 9.38
C ASP A 317 -30.01 -38.49 9.64
N PRO A 318 -29.68 -37.32 10.24
CA PRO A 318 -30.64 -36.24 10.45
C PRO A 318 -31.17 -35.62 9.15
N HIS A 319 -30.44 -35.75 8.03
CA HIS A 319 -30.91 -35.33 6.70
C HIS A 319 -31.80 -36.39 6.04
N ASN A 320 -31.74 -37.63 6.52
CA ASN A 320 -32.44 -38.79 5.95
C ASN A 320 -33.01 -39.71 7.03
N LEU A 321 -33.81 -39.15 7.94
CA LEU A 321 -34.36 -39.90 9.06
C LEU A 321 -35.28 -41.04 8.59
N PRO A 322 -35.26 -42.21 9.25
CA PRO A 322 -36.21 -43.27 8.95
C PRO A 322 -37.65 -42.81 9.18
N VAL A 323 -38.39 -42.54 8.10
CA VAL A 323 -39.82 -42.21 8.15
C VAL A 323 -40.65 -43.47 7.95
N ASN A 324 -41.62 -43.71 8.82
CA ASN A 324 -42.57 -44.80 8.63
C ASN A 324 -43.58 -44.36 7.56
N ARG A 325 -43.38 -44.80 6.31
CA ARG A 325 -44.20 -44.40 5.15
C ARG A 325 -45.60 -45.03 5.14
N LYS A 326 -46.10 -45.55 6.27
CA LYS A 326 -47.48 -46.00 6.40
C LYS A 326 -48.40 -44.78 6.55
N LYS A 327 -48.82 -44.24 5.41
CA LYS A 327 -50.08 -43.53 5.24
C LYS A 327 -50.73 -44.07 3.98
#